data_AF-A0A838EWE7-F1
#
_entry.id   AF-A0A838EWE7-F1
#
_cell.length_a   1.000
_cell.length_b   1.000
_cell.length_c   1.000
_cell.angle_alpha   90.00
_cell.angle_beta   90.00
_cell.angle_gamma   90.00
#
_symmetry.space_group_name_H-M   'P 1'
#
loop_
_entity.id
_entity.type
_entity.pdbx_description
1 polymer ?
#
loop_
_entity_poly.entity_id
_entity_poly.type
_entity_poly.pdbx_seq_one_letter_code
_entity_poly.pdbx_strand_id
1 'polypeptide(L)'
;MKISILLIVIFISCTQIVDLKVNYHSDKIYDVEIDANKVMYLCSSPGDPTEPDTFFTVYTLSQIQVDSFYTRRKMSLKECRAWIKEVDQIIKGASKARVVGLLGQEQDFIDEDLKNKSKNKFSRVKSLWIFSRIVTDKGCVGHFGGECEPGFTEKKKFINP
;
A
#
# COMPACT_ATOMS: atom_id res chain seq x y z
N MET A 1 62.45 8.99 14.12
CA MET A 1 61.24 8.51 13.40
C MET A 1 60.08 8.52 14.37
N LYS A 2 59.09 9.38 14.16
CA LYS A 2 57.80 9.33 14.85
C LYS A 2 56.72 9.58 13.80
N ILE A 3 55.97 8.53 13.49
CA ILE A 3 54.76 8.55 12.67
C ILE A 3 53.67 9.17 13.54
N SER A 4 52.92 10.12 13.01
CA SER A 4 51.69 10.60 13.64
C SER A 4 50.56 10.54 12.63
N ILE A 5 49.46 9.96 13.12
CA ILE A 5 48.41 9.25 12.41
C ILE A 5 47.44 10.25 11.77
N LEU A 6 47.08 9.98 10.52
CA LEU A 6 46.03 10.67 9.78
C LEU A 6 44.67 10.22 10.33
N LEU A 7 43.88 11.16 10.87
CA LEU A 7 42.53 10.88 11.37
C LEU A 7 41.53 10.98 10.21
N ILE A 8 41.05 9.84 9.71
CA ILE A 8 39.97 9.78 8.72
C ILE A 8 38.64 9.77 9.47
N VAL A 9 37.90 10.87 9.42
CA VAL A 9 36.51 10.94 9.88
C VAL A 9 35.62 10.38 8.76
N ILE A 10 35.17 9.14 8.91
CA ILE A 10 34.19 8.52 8.01
C ILE A 10 32.80 8.93 8.48
N PHE A 11 32.15 9.82 7.73
CA PHE A 11 30.71 10.08 7.86
C PHE A 11 29.94 8.86 7.35
N ILE A 12 29.64 7.93 8.25
CA ILE A 12 28.63 6.90 8.00
C ILE A 12 27.27 7.58 8.22
N SER A 13 26.75 8.24 7.20
CA SER A 13 25.35 8.65 7.19
C SER A 13 24.48 7.39 7.19
N CYS A 14 23.97 7.06 8.37
CA CYS A 14 22.98 6.04 8.62
C CYS A 14 21.69 6.44 7.88
N THR A 15 21.48 5.91 6.68
CA THR A 15 20.21 6.11 5.97
C THR A 15 19.14 5.34 6.71
N GLN A 16 18.17 6.10 7.21
CA GLN A 16 17.06 5.66 8.05
C GLN A 16 16.39 4.40 7.50
N ILE A 17 16.46 3.32 8.28
CA ILE A 17 15.57 2.17 8.15
C ILE A 17 14.18 2.71 8.44
N VAL A 18 13.34 2.83 7.42
CA VAL A 18 11.92 3.13 7.60
C VAL A 18 11.31 1.84 8.15
N ASP A 19 11.11 1.80 9.48
CA ASP A 19 10.41 0.71 10.16
C ASP A 19 9.00 0.56 9.54
N LEU A 20 8.83 -0.47 8.72
CA LEU A 20 7.52 -0.92 8.28
C LEU A 20 6.89 -1.69 9.44
N LYS A 21 5.99 -1.06 10.19
CA LYS A 21 5.22 -1.76 11.22
C LYS A 21 4.09 -2.53 10.55
N VAL A 22 4.32 -3.83 10.33
CA VAL A 22 3.31 -4.77 9.86
C VAL A 22 2.71 -5.46 11.08
N ASN A 23 1.44 -5.17 11.39
CA ASN A 23 0.73 -5.86 12.47
C ASN A 23 -0.09 -7.02 11.88
N TYR A 24 0.38 -8.25 12.07
CA TYR A 24 -0.37 -9.46 11.72
C TYR A 24 -1.25 -9.90 12.90
N HIS A 25 -2.58 -9.89 12.75
CA HIS A 25 -3.48 -10.59 13.66
C HIS A 25 -4.77 -11.09 12.99
N SER A 26 -4.94 -12.43 13.04
CA SER A 26 -6.13 -13.27 12.80
C SER A 26 -7.00 -13.01 11.55
N ASP A 27 -6.86 -13.95 10.60
CA ASP A 27 -7.77 -14.45 9.56
C ASP A 27 -8.45 -13.46 8.62
N LYS A 28 -7.63 -12.46 8.27
CA LYS A 28 -7.29 -11.99 6.91
C LYS A 28 -7.41 -10.47 6.79
N ILE A 29 -7.06 -9.73 7.85
CA ILE A 29 -6.84 -8.29 7.76
C ILE A 29 -5.34 -8.05 7.62
N TYR A 30 -4.93 -7.30 6.60
CA TYR A 30 -3.57 -6.83 6.40
C TYR A 30 -3.55 -5.32 6.58
N ASP A 31 -2.74 -4.83 7.50
CA ASP A 31 -2.75 -3.44 7.91
C ASP A 31 -1.32 -2.92 7.94
N VAL A 32 -1.02 -2.01 7.00
CA VAL A 32 0.32 -1.50 6.77
C VAL A 32 0.34 0.03 6.87
N GLU A 33 1.23 0.55 7.71
CA GLU A 33 1.56 1.97 7.77
C GLU A 33 2.84 2.24 6.97
N ILE A 34 2.78 3.22 6.07
CA ILE A 34 3.88 3.58 5.17
C ILE A 34 3.95 5.09 4.93
N ASP A 35 5.08 5.58 4.44
CA ASP A 35 5.18 6.97 3.96
C ASP A 35 4.17 7.20 2.82
N ALA A 36 3.42 8.32 2.87
CA ALA A 36 2.36 8.56 1.89
C ALA A 36 2.91 8.66 0.45
N ASN A 37 4.16 9.09 0.27
CA ASN A 37 4.84 9.13 -1.04
C ASN A 37 5.21 7.75 -1.60
N LYS A 38 5.09 6.68 -0.81
CA LYS A 38 5.26 5.28 -1.22
C LYS A 38 3.93 4.59 -1.51
N VAL A 39 2.82 5.30 -1.45
CA VAL A 39 1.53 4.80 -1.92
C VAL A 39 1.36 5.20 -3.38
N MET A 40 1.01 4.25 -4.22
CA MET A 40 0.60 4.49 -5.59
C MET A 40 -0.79 3.91 -5.80
N TYR A 41 -1.61 4.54 -6.62
CA TYR A 41 -2.97 4.05 -6.89
C TYR A 41 -3.30 4.20 -8.37
N LEU A 42 -3.86 3.14 -8.94
CA LEU A 42 -4.06 2.99 -10.37
C LEU A 42 -5.45 2.39 -10.65
N CYS A 43 -5.91 2.59 -11.87
CA CYS A 43 -6.82 1.63 -12.49
C CYS A 43 -5.94 0.53 -13.07
N SER A 44 -6.12 -0.70 -12.60
CA SER A 44 -5.34 -1.86 -13.03
C SER A 44 -6.13 -3.16 -12.87
N SER A 45 -5.58 -4.22 -13.44
CA SER A 45 -6.04 -5.60 -13.24
C SER A 45 -4.88 -6.44 -12.71
N PRO A 46 -4.59 -6.38 -11.39
CA PRO A 46 -3.37 -6.97 -10.84
C PRO A 46 -3.25 -8.45 -11.16
N GLY A 47 -2.16 -8.84 -11.83
CA GLY A 47 -1.86 -10.23 -12.17
C GLY A 47 -2.51 -10.75 -13.45
N ASP A 48 -3.29 -9.92 -14.16
CA ASP A 48 -3.85 -10.28 -15.46
C ASP A 48 -3.76 -9.11 -16.46
N PRO A 49 -2.73 -9.08 -17.32
CA PRO A 49 -2.56 -8.02 -18.32
C PRO A 49 -3.54 -8.14 -19.50
N THR A 50 -4.34 -9.21 -19.57
CA THR A 50 -5.31 -9.41 -20.65
C THR A 50 -6.68 -8.83 -20.33
N GLU A 51 -6.94 -8.53 -19.06
CA GLU A 51 -8.17 -7.85 -18.64
C GLU A 51 -8.01 -6.33 -18.69
N PRO A 52 -9.02 -5.59 -19.17
CA PRO A 52 -8.97 -4.12 -19.19
C PRO A 52 -8.85 -3.56 -17.76
N ASP A 53 -8.14 -2.43 -17.59
CA ASP A 53 -7.99 -1.66 -16.33
C ASP A 53 -9.33 -1.41 -15.64
N THR A 54 -9.74 -2.32 -14.75
CA THR A 54 -11.13 -2.32 -14.24
C THR A 54 -11.22 -2.36 -12.73
N PHE A 55 -10.12 -2.47 -11.99
CA PHE A 55 -10.14 -2.34 -10.54
C PHE A 55 -9.45 -1.04 -10.12
N PHE A 56 -9.99 -0.43 -9.06
CA PHE A 56 -9.19 0.53 -8.30
C PHE A 56 -8.21 -0.27 -7.45
N THR A 57 -6.92 0.01 -7.63
CA THR A 57 -5.84 -0.70 -6.94
C THR A 57 -4.92 0.29 -6.26
N VAL A 58 -4.64 0.05 -4.98
CA VAL A 58 -3.63 0.74 -4.20
C VAL A 58 -2.41 -0.19 -4.08
N TYR A 59 -1.22 0.36 -4.27
CA TYR A 59 0.05 -0.31 -4.11
C TYR A 59 0.84 0.37 -2.99
N THR A 60 1.43 -0.41 -2.09
CA THR A 60 2.41 0.09 -1.12
C THR A 60 3.81 -0.32 -1.54
N LEU A 61 4.65 0.67 -1.84
CA LEU A 61 5.99 0.48 -2.41
C LEU A 61 7.05 0.55 -1.32
N SER A 62 7.43 -0.60 -0.75
CA SER A 62 8.56 -0.67 0.18
C SER A 62 9.85 -1.09 -0.56
N GLN A 63 11.00 -0.96 0.11
CA GLN A 63 12.27 -1.45 -0.46
C GLN A 63 12.31 -2.99 -0.55
N ILE A 64 11.49 -3.68 0.24
CA ILE A 64 11.53 -5.13 0.42
C ILE A 64 10.47 -5.80 -0.46
N GLN A 65 9.29 -5.19 -0.55
CA GLN A 65 8.14 -5.75 -1.24
C GLN A 65 7.17 -4.68 -1.75
N VAL A 66 6.39 -5.06 -2.76
CA VAL A 66 5.19 -4.32 -3.17
C VAL A 66 3.97 -5.14 -2.80
N ASP A 67 3.04 -4.52 -2.10
CA ASP A 67 1.73 -5.10 -1.78
C ASP A 67 0.66 -4.43 -2.63
N SER A 68 -0.29 -5.21 -3.15
CA SER A 68 -1.40 -4.74 -3.98
C SER A 68 -2.73 -4.93 -3.25
N PHE A 69 -3.56 -3.90 -3.28
CA PHE A 69 -4.87 -3.84 -2.65
C PHE A 69 -5.90 -3.41 -3.69
N TYR A 70 -6.78 -4.31 -4.13
CA TYR A 70 -7.72 -4.04 -5.23
C TYR A 70 -9.17 -4.15 -4.77
N THR A 71 -10.05 -3.34 -5.35
CA THR A 71 -11.48 -3.40 -5.04
C THR A 71 -12.10 -4.74 -5.44
N ARG A 72 -13.12 -5.23 -4.72
CA ARG A 72 -13.74 -6.54 -5.03
C ARG A 72 -14.48 -6.56 -6.37
N ARG A 73 -15.02 -5.41 -6.78
CA ARG A 73 -15.78 -5.29 -8.02
C ARG A 73 -14.97 -4.61 -9.10
N LYS A 74 -15.13 -5.11 -10.31
CA LYS A 74 -14.79 -4.35 -11.52
C LYS A 74 -15.64 -3.09 -11.56
N MET A 75 -15.04 -2.02 -12.05
CA MET A 75 -15.64 -0.71 -12.20
C MET A 75 -15.29 -0.12 -13.56
N SER A 76 -16.12 0.82 -14.00
CA SER A 76 -15.80 1.57 -15.22
C SER A 76 -14.55 2.43 -15.00
N LEU A 77 -13.83 2.75 -16.07
CA LEU A 77 -12.67 3.65 -15.99
C LEU A 77 -13.05 5.03 -15.41
N LYS A 78 -14.26 5.52 -15.70
CA LYS A 78 -14.78 6.78 -15.14
C LYS A 78 -14.89 6.70 -13.62
N GLU A 79 -15.42 5.59 -13.13
CA GLU A 79 -15.60 5.32 -11.71
C GLU A 79 -14.26 5.13 -10.99
N CYS A 80 -13.34 4.35 -11.55
CA CYS A 80 -12.00 4.21 -10.99
C CYS A 80 -11.24 5.54 -10.90
N ARG A 81 -11.37 6.41 -11.91
CA ARG A 81 -10.78 7.75 -11.87
C ARG A 81 -11.42 8.65 -10.80
N ALA A 82 -12.69 8.45 -10.44
CA ALA A 82 -13.30 9.17 -9.34
C ALA A 82 -12.68 8.73 -8.00
N TRP A 83 -12.53 7.43 -7.80
CA TRP A 83 -11.83 6.85 -6.64
C TRP A 83 -10.39 7.36 -6.49
N ILE A 84 -9.63 7.39 -7.59
CA ILE A 84 -8.28 7.97 -7.61
C ILE A 84 -8.28 9.42 -7.11
N LYS A 85 -9.25 10.23 -7.54
CA LYS A 85 -9.34 11.63 -7.11
C LYS A 85 -9.65 11.77 -5.62
N GLU A 86 -10.55 10.92 -5.09
CA GLU A 86 -10.88 10.91 -3.66
C GLU A 86 -9.67 10.52 -2.80
N VAL A 87 -8.94 9.49 -3.21
CA VAL A 87 -7.72 9.07 -2.51
C VAL A 87 -6.60 10.11 -2.64
N ASP A 88 -6.45 10.75 -3.82
CA ASP A 88 -5.46 11.81 -4.03
C ASP A 88 -5.67 12.99 -3.06
N GLN A 89 -6.92 13.36 -2.77
CA GLN A 89 -7.24 14.45 -1.83
C GLN A 89 -6.70 14.20 -0.42
N ILE A 90 -6.75 12.96 0.06
CA ILE A 90 -6.29 12.61 1.41
C ILE A 90 -4.80 12.21 1.45
N ILE A 91 -4.23 11.74 0.34
CA ILE A 91 -2.81 11.36 0.26
C ILE A 91 -1.92 12.56 0.00
N LYS A 92 -2.36 13.52 -0.82
CA LYS A 92 -1.53 14.65 -1.23
C LYS A 92 -1.10 15.48 -0.03
N GLY A 93 0.20 15.45 0.27
CA GLY A 93 0.82 16.16 1.38
C GLY A 93 0.51 15.59 2.76
N ALA A 94 0.00 14.36 2.85
CA ALA A 94 0.05 13.57 4.08
C ALA A 94 1.48 13.06 4.31
N SER A 95 1.85 12.84 5.57
CA SER A 95 3.16 12.27 5.90
C SER A 95 3.15 10.74 5.85
N LYS A 96 2.11 10.14 6.42
CA LYS A 96 1.88 8.69 6.51
C LYS A 96 0.54 8.32 5.92
N ALA A 97 0.46 7.08 5.46
CA ALA A 97 -0.78 6.44 5.04
C ALA A 97 -0.84 5.04 5.65
N ARG A 98 -2.02 4.68 6.15
CA ARG A 98 -2.32 3.33 6.62
C ARG A 98 -3.27 2.69 5.62
N VAL A 99 -2.81 1.64 4.94
CA VAL A 99 -3.59 0.90 3.94
C VAL A 99 -4.04 -0.42 4.55
N VAL A 100 -5.34 -0.69 4.46
CA VAL A 100 -5.96 -1.88 5.06
C VAL A 100 -6.56 -2.73 3.95
N GLY A 101 -6.09 -3.98 3.90
CA GLY A 101 -6.56 -5.03 3.01
C GLY A 101 -7.28 -6.14 3.78
N LEU A 102 -8.16 -6.84 3.08
CA LEU A 102 -8.92 -7.98 3.61
C LEU A 102 -8.73 -9.21 2.71
N LEU A 103 -8.94 -10.39 3.29
CA LEU A 103 -9.16 -11.65 2.57
C LEU A 103 -8.12 -11.95 1.46
N GLY A 104 -6.86 -11.52 1.64
CA GLY A 104 -5.79 -11.65 0.65
C GLY A 104 -4.89 -12.88 0.84
N GLN A 105 -3.90 -12.98 -0.02
CA GLN A 105 -2.88 -14.02 0.01
C GLN A 105 -1.53 -13.49 -0.49
N GLU A 106 -0.44 -14.03 0.06
CA GLU A 106 0.90 -13.80 -0.46
C GLU A 106 1.02 -14.45 -1.84
N GLN A 107 1.39 -13.64 -2.84
CA GLN A 107 1.52 -14.05 -4.23
C GLN A 107 2.66 -13.27 -4.87
N ASP A 108 3.59 -13.98 -5.50
CA ASP A 108 4.70 -13.38 -6.24
C ASP A 108 4.39 -13.36 -7.74
N PHE A 109 4.11 -12.17 -8.29
CA PHE A 109 3.82 -12.00 -9.72
C PHE A 109 4.32 -10.67 -10.26
N ILE A 110 4.38 -10.56 -11.60
CA ILE A 110 4.72 -9.32 -12.29
C ILE A 110 3.43 -8.59 -12.67
N ASP A 111 3.28 -7.35 -12.20
CA ASP A 111 2.20 -6.45 -12.55
C ASP A 111 2.70 -5.47 -13.64
N GLU A 112 2.21 -5.67 -14.87
CA GLU A 112 2.63 -4.88 -16.03
C GLU A 112 2.11 -3.43 -15.97
N ASP A 113 0.96 -3.17 -15.32
CA ASP A 113 0.45 -1.82 -15.12
C ASP A 113 1.34 -1.03 -14.18
N LEU A 114 1.73 -1.64 -13.07
CA LEU A 114 2.68 -1.11 -12.10
C LEU A 114 4.04 -0.82 -12.76
N LYS A 115 4.54 -1.75 -13.58
CA LYS A 115 5.80 -1.60 -14.32
C LYS A 115 5.78 -0.43 -15.30
N ASN A 116 4.68 -0.22 -16.01
CA ASN A 116 4.55 0.85 -17.00
C ASN A 116 4.35 2.23 -16.35
N LYS A 117 3.69 2.27 -15.18
CA LYS A 117 3.28 3.54 -14.53
C LYS A 117 4.23 3.97 -13.41
N SER A 118 4.93 3.06 -12.76
CA SER A 118 5.96 3.43 -11.79
C SER A 118 7.27 3.76 -12.51
N LYS A 119 7.77 5.00 -12.37
CA LYS A 119 9.09 5.41 -12.91
C LYS A 119 10.27 4.65 -12.29
N ASN A 120 10.00 3.73 -11.37
CA ASN A 120 10.94 2.93 -10.60
C ASN A 120 10.81 1.45 -10.99
N LYS A 121 11.82 0.64 -10.67
CA LYS A 121 11.95 -0.79 -11.01
C LYS A 121 10.91 -1.72 -10.32
N PHE A 122 9.83 -1.18 -9.78
CA PHE A 122 8.82 -1.96 -9.10
C PHE A 122 7.88 -2.56 -10.16
N SER A 123 7.97 -3.87 -10.32
CA SER A 123 7.04 -4.63 -11.15
C SER A 123 6.57 -5.90 -10.45
N ARG A 124 7.29 -6.34 -9.42
CA ARG A 124 7.03 -7.58 -8.71
C ARG A 124 6.21 -7.29 -7.46
N VAL A 125 4.98 -7.77 -7.45
CA VAL A 125 4.06 -7.74 -6.31
C VAL A 125 4.25 -9.02 -5.52
N LYS A 126 4.23 -8.92 -4.18
CA LYS A 126 4.42 -10.03 -3.24
C LYS A 126 3.17 -10.42 -2.48
N SER A 127 2.16 -9.55 -2.47
CA SER A 127 0.89 -9.86 -1.84
C SER A 127 -0.27 -9.19 -2.56
N LEU A 128 -1.42 -9.87 -2.56
CA LEU A 128 -2.63 -9.43 -3.22
C LEU A 128 -3.79 -9.50 -2.23
N TRP A 129 -4.38 -8.34 -1.93
CA TRP A 129 -5.42 -8.16 -0.92
C TRP A 129 -6.64 -7.46 -1.49
N ILE A 130 -7.82 -7.73 -0.93
CA ILE A 130 -8.99 -6.91 -1.21
C ILE A 130 -8.83 -5.57 -0.48
N PHE A 131 -8.91 -4.47 -1.22
CA PHE A 131 -8.90 -3.13 -0.64
C PHE A 131 -10.12 -2.93 0.28
N SER A 132 -9.85 -2.56 1.52
CA SER A 132 -10.86 -2.01 2.44
C SER A 132 -10.72 -0.50 2.48
N ARG A 133 -9.64 0.02 3.10
CA ARG A 133 -9.53 1.46 3.31
C ARG A 133 -8.11 1.98 3.25
N ILE A 134 -8.00 3.28 3.05
CA ILE A 134 -6.78 4.05 3.26
C ILE A 134 -7.06 5.20 4.22
N VAL A 135 -6.17 5.39 5.19
CA VAL A 135 -6.29 6.41 6.24
C VAL A 135 -5.03 7.26 6.25
N THR A 136 -5.20 8.57 6.33
CA THR A 136 -4.12 9.54 6.54
C THR A 136 -4.50 10.50 7.65
N ASP A 137 -3.59 11.42 7.99
CA ASP A 137 -3.88 12.57 8.86
C ASP A 137 -4.89 13.57 8.25
N LYS A 138 -5.22 13.43 6.97
CA LYS A 138 -6.15 14.30 6.24
C LYS A 138 -7.54 13.71 6.04
N GLY A 139 -7.70 12.40 6.23
CA GLY A 139 -8.98 11.75 6.06
C GLY A 139 -8.89 10.24 5.87
N CYS A 140 -10.01 9.65 5.46
CA CYS A 140 -10.13 8.23 5.19
C CYS A 140 -11.03 8.01 3.98
N VAL A 141 -10.66 7.04 3.15
CA VAL A 141 -11.48 6.55 2.02
C VAL A 141 -11.58 5.03 2.15
N GLY A 142 -12.80 4.52 2.16
CA GLY A 142 -13.11 3.09 2.37
C GLY A 142 -14.06 2.52 1.33
N HIS A 143 -13.89 1.24 0.99
CA HIS A 143 -14.60 0.51 -0.06
C HIS A 143 -16.03 0.12 0.29
N PHE A 144 -16.28 -0.22 1.55
CA PHE A 144 -17.55 -0.72 2.08
C PHE A 144 -18.39 0.38 2.77
N GLY A 145 -17.91 1.62 2.83
CA GLY A 145 -18.65 2.80 3.26
C GLY A 145 -18.65 3.07 4.78
N GLY A 146 -18.44 2.04 5.61
CA GLY A 146 -18.35 2.17 7.06
C GLY A 146 -16.93 2.16 7.63
N GLU A 147 -15.90 1.94 6.80
CA GLU A 147 -14.58 1.60 7.33
C GLU A 147 -13.82 2.79 7.93
N CYS A 148 -14.30 3.99 7.61
CA CYS A 148 -13.76 5.25 8.10
C CYS A 148 -14.44 5.76 9.37
N GLU A 149 -15.45 5.04 9.87
CA GLU A 149 -16.14 5.41 11.09
C GLU A 149 -15.29 5.05 12.33
N PRO A 150 -15.30 5.90 13.38
CA PRO A 150 -14.67 5.57 14.66
C PRO A 150 -15.21 4.25 15.21
N GLY A 151 -14.34 3.28 15.49
CA GLY A 151 -14.72 1.96 16.00
C GLY A 151 -14.80 0.85 14.94
N PHE A 152 -14.57 1.15 13.66
CA PHE A 152 -14.35 0.14 12.63
C PHE A 152 -12.95 -0.50 12.76
N THR A 153 -12.76 -1.22 13.86
CA THR A 153 -11.94 -2.43 13.85
C THR A 153 -12.96 -3.55 13.77
N GLU A 154 -12.87 -4.48 12.82
CA GLU A 154 -13.68 -5.70 12.88
C GLU A 154 -13.30 -6.51 14.13
N LYS A 155 -13.70 -6.05 15.33
CA LYS A 155 -13.89 -6.88 16.50
C LYS A 155 -15.31 -7.46 16.44
N LYS A 156 -15.68 -8.07 15.31
CA LYS A 156 -16.65 -9.16 15.38
C LYS A 156 -15.86 -10.39 15.81
N LYS A 157 -15.72 -10.56 17.13
CA LYS A 157 -15.51 -11.91 17.67
C LYS A 157 -16.72 -12.71 17.19
N PHE A 158 -16.52 -13.60 16.22
CA PHE A 158 -17.50 -14.64 15.95
C PHE A 158 -17.57 -15.50 17.20
N ILE A 159 -18.70 -15.43 17.90
CA ILE A 159 -19.08 -16.47 18.84
C ILE A 159 -19.47 -17.64 17.94
N ASN A 160 -18.64 -18.68 17.90
CA ASN A 160 -19.03 -19.93 17.24
C ASN A 160 -20.34 -20.44 17.88
N PRO A 161 -21.37 -20.81 17.11
CA PRO A 161 -22.47 -21.62 17.63
C PRO A 161 -21.97 -22.99 18.10
#